data_AF-A0A3B8HYS5-F1
#
_entry.id   AF-A0A3B8HYS5-F1
#
_cell.length_a   1.000
_cell.length_b   1.000
_cell.length_c   1.000
_cell.angle_alpha   90.00
_cell.angle_beta   90.00
_cell.angle_gamma   90.00
#
_symmetry.space_group_name_H-M   'P 1'
#
loop_
_entity.id
_entity.type
_entity.pdbx_description
1 polymer ?
#
loop_
_entity_poly.entity_id
_entity_poly.type
_entity_poly.pdbx_seq_one_letter_code
_entity_poly.pdbx_strand_id
1 'polypeptide(L)' 'MWFWGIRFLLFMAVALVGFSVVVMLLWNAVLPAVLGVAEITWLQALGLLALSRIFFGSWGRGGGGRW' A
#
# COMPACT_ATOMS: atom_id res chain seq x y z
N MET A 1 -2.78 -22.10 -17.36
CA MET A 1 -2.33 -22.06 -15.94
C MET A 1 -1.77 -20.69 -15.49
N TRP A 2 -1.77 -19.63 -16.31
CA TRP A 2 -1.19 -18.31 -15.97
C TRP A 2 -2.22 -17.29 -15.43
N PHE A 3 -3.48 -17.36 -15.84
CA PHE A 3 -4.48 -16.30 -15.60
C PHE A 3 -4.84 -16.03 -14.13
N TRP A 4 -4.56 -16.97 -13.23
CA TRP A 4 -4.93 -16.85 -11.82
C TRP A 4 -4.05 -15.86 -11.06
N GLY A 5 -2.74 -15.87 -11.33
CA GLY A 5 -1.80 -14.93 -10.69
C GLY A 5 -2.02 -13.47 -11.12
N ILE A 6 -2.42 -13.25 -12.37
CA ILE A 6 -2.67 -11.91 -12.92
C ILE A 6 -3.86 -11.22 -12.23
N ARG A 7 -4.95 -11.96 -11.96
CA ARG A 7 -6.13 -11.42 -11.25
C ARG A 7 -5.77 -11.01 -9.82
N PHE A 8 -4.94 -11.79 -9.13
CA PHE A 8 -4.49 -11.48 -7.79
C PHE A 8 -3.57 -10.25 -7.77
N LEU A 9 -2.66 -10.13 -8.74
CA LEU A 9 -1.78 -8.97 -8.88
C LEU A 9 -2.57 -7.69 -9.17
N LEU A 10 -3.58 -7.77 -10.04
CA LEU A 10 -4.48 -6.65 -10.33
C LEU A 10 -5.29 -6.23 -9.11
N PHE A 11 -5.84 -7.20 -8.36
CA PHE A 11 -6.57 -6.91 -7.12
C PHE A 11 -5.66 -6.24 -6.08
N MET A 12 -4.43 -6.73 -5.92
CA MET A 12 -3.43 -6.07 -5.06
C MET A 12 -3.12 -4.66 -5.52
N ALA A 13 -2.93 -4.42 -6.82
CA ALA A 13 -2.64 -3.10 -7.35
C ALA A 13 -3.80 -2.12 -7.11
N VAL A 14 -5.05 -2.56 -7.33
CA VAL A 14 -6.25 -1.76 -7.07
C VAL A 14 -6.40 -1.46 -5.58
N ALA A 15 -6.20 -2.47 -4.73
CA ALA A 15 -6.23 -2.30 -3.27
C ALA A 15 -5.14 -1.31 -2.81
N LEU A 16 -3.94 -1.39 -3.40
CA LEU A 16 -2.83 -0.49 -3.07
C LEU A 16 -3.17 0.95 -3.43
N VAL A 17 -3.70 1.19 -4.63
CA VAL A 17 -4.12 2.53 -5.09
C VAL A 17 -5.25 3.08 -4.23
N GLY A 18 -6.27 2.27 -3.93
CA GLY A 18 -7.36 2.68 -3.04
C GLY A 18 -6.86 3.03 -1.65
N PHE A 19 -5.94 2.24 -1.11
CA PHE A 19 -5.32 2.49 0.19
C PHE A 19 -4.44 3.76 0.17
N SER A 20 -3.80 4.11 -0.96
CA SER A 20 -3.05 5.37 -1.14
C SER A 20 -3.90 6.58 -0.89
N VAL A 21 -5.12 6.57 -1.45
CA VAL A 21 -6.05 7.69 -1.34
C VAL A 21 -6.52 7.83 0.11
N VAL A 22 -6.82 6.70 0.78
CA VAL A 22 -7.20 6.70 2.19
C VAL A 22 -6.07 7.25 3.07
N VAL A 23 -4.82 6.83 2.85
CA VAL A 23 -3.67 7.33 3.60
C VAL A 23 -3.46 8.83 3.38
N MET A 24 -3.59 9.32 2.14
CA MET A 24 -3.48 10.75 1.84
C MET A 24 -4.57 11.57 2.54
N LEU A 25 -5.83 11.14 2.45
CA LEU A 25 -6.96 11.83 3.07
C LEU A 25 -6.86 11.82 4.59
N LEU A 26 -6.53 10.68 5.18
CA LEU A 26 -6.36 10.54 6.61
C LEU A 26 -5.18 11.38 7.11
N TRP A 27 -4.05 11.36 6.40
CA TRP A 27 -2.90 12.18 6.74
C TRP A 27 -3.27 13.65 6.73
N ASN A 28 -3.84 14.16 5.63
CA ASN A 28 -4.18 15.57 5.49
C ASN A 28 -5.27 16.02 6.48
N ALA A 29 -6.17 15.13 6.91
CA ALA A 29 -7.17 15.45 7.92
C ALA A 29 -6.65 15.42 9.36
N VAL A 30 -5.68 14.54 9.67
CA VAL A 30 -5.25 14.28 11.06
C VAL A 30 -3.93 14.97 11.39
N LEU A 31 -2.88 14.77 10.59
CA LEU A 31 -1.52 15.17 10.98
C LEU A 31 -1.27 16.68 10.92
N PRO A 32 -1.77 17.41 9.91
CA PRO A 32 -1.78 18.87 9.94
C PRO A 32 -2.59 19.42 11.11
N ALA A 33 -3.71 18.79 11.44
CA ALA A 33 -4.60 19.25 12.53
C ALA A 33 -4.02 18.98 13.93
N VAL A 34 -3.32 17.87 14.12
CA VAL A 34 -2.82 17.44 15.45
C VAL A 34 -1.38 17.87 15.70
N LEU A 35 -0.52 17.81 14.68
CA LEU A 35 0.92 18.08 14.82
C LEU A 35 1.38 19.34 14.08
N GLY A 36 0.52 20.02 13.33
CA GLY A 36 0.90 21.19 12.52
C GLY A 36 1.90 20.88 11.40
N VAL A 37 2.00 19.61 11.00
CA VAL A 37 2.92 19.15 9.96
C VAL A 37 2.31 19.40 8.58
N ALA A 38 3.15 19.68 7.59
CA ALA A 38 2.72 19.93 6.21
C ALA A 38 1.89 18.77 5.63
N GLU A 39 0.92 19.14 4.78
CA GLU A 39 0.13 18.19 4.01
C GLU A 39 0.98 17.33 3.08
N ILE A 40 0.57 16.08 2.91
CA ILE A 40 1.24 15.12 2.05
C ILE A 40 0.64 15.16 0.65
N THR A 41 1.51 15.20 -0.36
CA THR A 41 1.09 15.10 -1.77
C THR A 41 0.91 13.64 -2.20
N TRP A 42 0.19 13.42 -3.30
CA TRP A 42 -0.08 12.07 -3.82
C TRP A 42 1.20 11.22 -4.03
N LEU A 43 2.29 11.85 -4.47
CA LEU A 43 3.60 11.22 -4.62
C LEU A 43 4.22 10.78 -3.29
N GLN A 44 4.05 11.58 -2.23
CA GLN A 44 4.56 11.26 -0.90
C GLN A 44 3.73 10.16 -0.23
N ALA A 45 2.40 10.18 -0.40
CA ALA A 45 1.53 9.10 0.06
C ALA A 45 1.88 7.77 -0.64
N LEU A 46 2.17 7.81 -1.95
CA LEU A 46 2.70 6.67 -2.70
C LEU A 46 4.07 6.22 -2.17
N GLY A 47 4.97 7.15 -1.84
CA GLY A 47 6.27 6.84 -1.24
C GLY A 47 6.13 6.13 0.11
N LEU A 48 5.25 6.61 1.00
CA LEU A 48 4.93 5.97 2.28
C LEU A 48 4.36 4.56 2.12
N LEU A 49 3.51 4.35 1.11
CA LEU A 49 3.00 3.03 0.80
C LEU A 49 4.05 2.11 0.18
N ALA A 50 4.90 2.62 -0.70
CA ALA A 50 6.02 1.87 -1.24
C ALA A 50 6.96 1.44 -0.11
N LEU A 51 7.24 2.34 0.84
CA LEU A 51 8.03 2.03 2.03
C LEU A 51 7.34 0.96 2.89
N SER A 52 6.04 1.11 3.16
CA SER A 52 5.25 0.12 3.90
C SER A 52 5.21 -1.23 3.18
N ARG A 53 5.20 -1.24 1.85
CA ARG A 53 5.28 -2.47 1.04
C ARG A 53 6.67 -3.09 1.10
N ILE A 54 7.73 -2.31 1.21
CA ILE A 54 9.08 -2.83 1.38
C ILE A 54 9.24 -3.42 2.79
N PHE A 55 8.72 -2.74 3.82
CA PHE A 55 8.79 -3.20 5.22
C PHE A 55 7.90 -4.41 5.49
N PHE A 56 6.63 -4.38 5.05
CA PHE A 56 5.63 -5.41 5.38
C PHE A 56 5.35 -6.38 4.21
N GLY A 57 5.72 -6.02 2.98
CA GLY A 57 5.30 -6.74 1.79
C GLY A 57 6.24 -7.81 1.27
N SER A 58 7.34 -8.11 1.98
CA SER A 58 8.30 -9.15 1.61
C SER A 58 8.39 -10.30 2.62
N TRP A 59 7.28 -10.72 3.23
CA TRP A 59 7.20 -11.99 3.95
C TRP A 59 5.94 -12.75 3.55
N GLY A 60 6.06 -13.67 2.57
CA GLY A 60 4.90 -14.47 2.15
C GLY A 60 5.05 -15.24 0.83
N ARG A 61 6.22 -15.83 0.53
CA ARG A 61 6.32 -17.01 -0.35
C ARG A 61 7.08 -18.12 0.38
N GLY A 62 6.63 -18.40 1.60
CA GLY A 62 6.98 -19.62 2.31
C GLY A 62 5.93 -20.69 2.04
N GLY A 63 6.39 -21.87 1.62
CA GLY A 63 5.67 -23.11 1.90
C GLY A 63 4.71 -23.64 0.84
N GLY A 64 5.17 -23.77 -0.41
CA GLY A 64 4.65 -24.84 -1.29
C GLY A 64 5.15 -26.19 -0.78
N GLY A 65 4.62 -26.64 0.37
CA GLY A 65 4.87 -27.95 0.94
C GLY A 65 4.36 -29.02 -0.02
N ARG A 66 5.28 -29.87 -0.46
CA ARG A 66 4.99 -31.14 -1.13
C ARG A 66 4.23 -32.03 -0.14
N TRP A 67 3.02 -32.43 -0.53
CA TRP A 67 2.34 -33.65 -0.08
C TRP A 67 1.52 -34.15 -1.27
#